data_AF-A0A0P9K175-F1
#
_entry.id   AF-A0A0P9K175-F1
#
_cell.length_a   1.000
_cell.length_b   1.000
_cell.length_c   1.000
_cell.angle_alpha   90.00
_cell.angle_beta   90.00
_cell.angle_gamma   90.00
#
_symmetry.space_group_name_H-M   'P 1'
#
loop_
_entity.id
_entity.type
_entity.pdbx_description
1 polymer ?
#
loop_
_entity_poly.entity_id
_entity_poly.type
_entity_poly.pdbx_seq_one_letter_code
_entity_poly.pdbx_strand_id
1 'polypeptide(L)'
;MAGYKSKEVGGGGFNQWVMDDSTGQVRTQIHSSHGHTQLNLGYLIDQRGNNRGGLRGTGFELRTDAYGALRAQQGLYLSTWKRSGAQGAQIDASEAQQQLKNSEQRVKTLSDTAQQHNALPMQEGLDSLTQLNSDADVTYGSDDGSPSQGPGEQQRNGGDTAWAIRSGGRGKTPGYQQPLLIASSPADIATATPKSTHLHSGKHLTLSTGEDVSIASGKSLLASVAQSISLFAQNAGAKLFAAKGKIELQAQSDAMELTAQQKVMITSTAAGIEIAAQEGILLTSGGGYIRIKDGNIEIHAPGTIDVKGAKKTFSGPAQLNRENPAWPESAVTQPLSFYAGQTNAGSSSAWVGMPYKLVAGGAVVKQGVMDNTGIIDIDHNPTITDYLVELANGIIYKIPVGGQYKGKESNAELANNGFHRHESNSHPDITQPGTRSDFRENYASLNNLKSEPEV
;
A
#
# COMPACT_ATOMS: atom_id res chain seq x y z
N MET A 1 -9.49 4.23 51.81
CA MET A 1 -9.46 3.12 50.84
C MET A 1 -10.42 2.04 51.30
N ALA A 2 -11.33 1.65 50.42
CA ALA A 2 -12.21 0.49 50.55
C ALA A 2 -12.05 -0.41 49.32
N GLY A 3 -12.43 -1.67 49.40
CA GLY A 3 -12.26 -2.58 48.28
C GLY A 3 -12.40 -4.06 48.62
N TYR A 4 -12.19 -4.88 47.60
CA TYR A 4 -12.22 -6.34 47.69
C TYR A 4 -10.88 -6.90 47.25
N LYS A 5 -10.36 -7.89 47.97
CA LYS A 5 -9.16 -8.61 47.59
C LYS A 5 -9.39 -10.11 47.78
N SER A 6 -9.32 -10.86 46.69
CA SER A 6 -9.37 -12.32 46.72
C SER A 6 -7.97 -12.90 46.92
N LYS A 7 -7.90 -14.20 47.22
CA LYS A 7 -6.66 -14.98 47.18
C LYS A 7 -6.83 -16.09 46.14
N GLU A 8 -5.77 -16.35 45.39
CA GLU A 8 -5.71 -17.47 44.46
C GLU A 8 -5.91 -18.82 45.18
N VAL A 9 -6.62 -19.74 44.53
CA VAL A 9 -6.84 -21.09 45.06
C VAL A 9 -5.57 -21.91 44.89
N GLY A 10 -5.01 -22.39 46.00
CA GLY A 10 -3.78 -23.20 45.99
C GLY A 10 -2.49 -22.44 45.63
N GLY A 11 -2.57 -21.12 45.45
CA GLY A 11 -1.46 -20.27 45.02
C GLY A 11 -1.26 -19.00 45.86
N GLY A 12 -0.35 -18.15 45.38
CA GLY A 12 0.07 -16.90 46.04
C GLY A 12 -0.53 -15.63 45.44
N GLY A 13 -1.22 -15.73 44.30
CA GLY A 13 -1.83 -14.61 43.60
C GLY A 13 -3.08 -14.04 44.25
N PHE A 14 -3.60 -12.96 43.67
CA PHE A 14 -4.82 -12.29 44.09
C PHE A 14 -5.44 -11.47 42.96
N ASN A 15 -6.75 -11.24 43.06
CA ASN A 15 -7.41 -10.12 42.37
C ASN A 15 -7.76 -9.07 43.41
N GLN A 16 -7.68 -7.79 43.04
CA GLN A 16 -8.09 -6.69 43.90
C GLN A 16 -8.86 -5.63 43.13
N TRP A 17 -9.86 -5.09 43.80
CA TRP A 17 -10.59 -3.89 43.41
C TRP A 17 -10.49 -2.89 44.56
N VAL A 18 -9.97 -1.70 44.29
CA VAL A 18 -9.76 -0.64 45.29
C VAL A 18 -10.48 0.63 44.84
N MET A 19 -11.21 1.24 45.76
CA MET A 19 -11.70 2.61 45.68
C MET A 19 -11.01 3.44 46.77
N ASP A 20 -10.43 4.56 46.39
CA ASP A 20 -9.80 5.49 47.32
C ASP A 20 -10.42 6.88 47.15
N ASP A 21 -11.32 7.25 48.06
CA ASP A 21 -12.03 8.54 48.07
C ASP A 21 -11.26 9.62 48.87
N SER A 22 -9.94 9.48 48.96
CA SER A 22 -9.09 10.51 49.55
C SER A 22 -9.35 11.86 48.88
N THR A 23 -9.60 12.91 49.68
CA THR A 23 -10.01 14.24 49.19
C THR A 23 -9.03 14.77 48.13
N GLY A 24 -9.55 15.10 46.93
CA GLY A 24 -8.76 15.59 45.80
C GLY A 24 -7.90 14.53 45.09
N GLN A 25 -7.98 13.26 45.51
CA GLN A 25 -7.15 12.15 45.03
C GLN A 25 -8.00 10.91 44.74
N VAL A 26 -9.24 11.11 44.26
CA VAL A 26 -10.16 10.01 43.99
C VAL A 26 -9.59 9.09 42.92
N ARG A 27 -9.60 7.78 43.18
CA ARG A 27 -9.13 6.76 42.25
C ARG A 27 -9.86 5.43 42.39
N THR A 28 -9.82 4.66 41.31
CA THR A 28 -10.24 3.26 41.27
C THR A 28 -9.12 2.41 40.66
N GLN A 29 -8.90 1.21 41.20
CA GLN A 29 -7.98 0.22 40.63
C GLN A 29 -8.65 -1.14 40.54
N ILE A 30 -8.56 -1.77 39.37
CA ILE A 30 -8.84 -3.20 39.15
C ILE A 30 -7.51 -3.86 38.80
N HIS A 31 -7.09 -4.87 39.57
CA HIS A 31 -5.76 -5.47 39.44
C HIS A 31 -5.82 -6.99 39.63
N SER A 32 -5.22 -7.72 38.68
CA SER A 32 -4.85 -9.13 38.86
C SER A 32 -3.35 -9.25 39.03
N SER A 33 -2.91 -9.99 40.06
CA SER A 33 -1.47 -10.22 40.29
C SER A 33 -0.80 -10.94 39.12
N HIS A 34 -1.57 -11.64 38.26
CA HIS A 34 -1.04 -12.28 37.06
C HIS A 34 -0.58 -11.22 36.02
N GLY A 35 0.72 -11.20 35.77
CA GLY A 35 1.36 -10.21 34.89
C GLY A 35 1.16 -8.77 35.36
N HIS A 36 0.84 -8.53 36.65
CA HIS A 36 0.51 -7.20 37.17
C HIS A 36 -0.46 -6.43 36.24
N THR A 37 -1.52 -7.13 35.83
CA THR A 37 -2.50 -6.62 34.87
C THR A 37 -3.47 -5.69 35.58
N GLN A 38 -3.52 -4.42 35.18
CA GLN A 38 -4.26 -3.37 35.90
C GLN A 38 -5.00 -2.42 34.98
N LEU A 39 -6.21 -2.05 35.40
CA LEU A 39 -6.88 -0.81 35.00
C LEU A 39 -6.89 0.14 36.21
N ASN A 40 -6.23 1.27 36.07
CA ASN A 40 -6.17 2.32 37.09
C ASN A 40 -6.84 3.58 36.54
N LEU A 41 -7.72 4.22 37.33
CA LEU A 41 -8.48 5.42 36.97
C LEU A 41 -8.34 6.49 38.05
N GLY A 42 -8.23 7.76 37.65
CA GLY A 42 -8.15 8.91 38.55
C GLY A 42 -6.73 9.24 38.99
N TYR A 43 -6.52 9.39 40.30
CA TYR A 43 -5.23 9.73 40.90
C TYR A 43 -4.35 8.47 41.10
N LEU A 44 -3.40 8.21 40.20
CA LEU A 44 -2.59 6.99 40.22
C LEU A 44 -1.47 7.08 41.25
N ILE A 45 -1.41 6.16 42.21
CA ILE A 45 -0.34 6.08 43.22
C ILE A 45 0.30 4.69 43.23
N ASP A 46 1.52 4.59 43.75
CA ASP A 46 2.04 3.31 44.23
C ASP A 46 1.19 2.83 45.42
N GLN A 47 0.99 1.52 45.54
CA GLN A 47 0.17 0.95 46.60
C GLN A 47 0.71 -0.42 47.01
N ARG A 48 0.95 -0.58 48.32
CA ARG A 48 1.33 -1.87 48.93
C ARG A 48 0.37 -2.21 50.05
N GLY A 49 -0.55 -3.12 49.78
CA GLY A 49 -1.65 -3.40 50.69
C GLY A 49 -2.49 -2.14 50.91
N ASN A 50 -2.65 -1.74 52.18
CA ASN A 50 -3.36 -0.51 52.56
C ASN A 50 -2.45 0.71 52.68
N ASN A 51 -1.16 0.60 52.32
CA ASN A 51 -0.25 1.73 52.33
C ASN A 51 -0.31 2.46 51.00
N ARG A 52 -0.56 3.78 51.09
CA ARG A 52 -0.50 4.72 49.96
C ARG A 52 0.96 5.13 49.75
N GLY A 53 1.46 4.97 48.52
CA GLY A 53 2.81 5.37 48.12
C GLY A 53 2.81 6.67 47.31
N GLY A 54 3.91 6.91 46.60
CA GLY A 54 4.10 8.12 45.80
C GLY A 54 3.15 8.22 44.60
N LEU A 55 2.91 9.45 44.14
CA LEU A 55 2.18 9.74 42.90
C LEU A 55 2.90 9.11 41.70
N ARG A 56 2.15 8.37 40.88
CA ARG A 56 2.58 7.81 39.59
C ARG A 56 2.03 8.58 38.40
N GLY A 57 0.86 9.23 38.54
CA GLY A 57 0.25 10.02 37.49
C GLY A 57 -1.23 10.34 37.74
N THR A 58 -1.89 10.92 36.75
CA THR A 58 -3.33 11.23 36.78
C THR A 58 -3.97 10.86 35.43
N GLY A 59 -5.19 10.34 35.44
CA GLY A 59 -5.91 9.96 34.23
C GLY A 59 -6.30 8.48 34.26
N PHE A 60 -5.94 7.73 33.22
CA PHE A 60 -6.11 6.28 33.19
C PHE A 60 -4.81 5.57 32.82
N GLU A 61 -4.62 4.36 33.31
CA GLU A 61 -3.54 3.46 32.91
C GLU A 61 -4.12 2.06 32.72
N LEU A 62 -3.92 1.49 31.53
CA LEU A 62 -4.09 0.06 31.26
C LEU A 62 -2.69 -0.53 31.09
N ARG A 63 -2.30 -1.45 31.97
CA ARG A 63 -0.96 -2.07 31.95
C ARG A 63 -0.99 -3.57 32.18
N THR A 64 0.02 -4.25 31.67
CA THR A 64 0.32 -5.66 31.94
C THR A 64 1.79 -5.95 31.59
N ASP A 65 2.41 -6.89 32.27
CA ASP A 65 3.71 -7.48 31.91
C ASP A 65 3.55 -8.64 30.90
N ALA A 66 2.30 -8.98 30.55
CA ALA A 66 1.95 -10.00 29.57
C ALA A 66 1.49 -9.36 28.24
N TYR A 67 0.78 -10.12 27.41
CA TYR A 67 0.23 -9.62 26.15
C TYR A 67 -0.93 -8.64 26.36
N GLY A 68 -0.97 -7.59 25.55
CA GLY A 68 -2.09 -6.65 25.48
C GLY A 68 -2.68 -6.60 24.08
N ALA A 69 -4.00 -6.47 23.98
CA ALA A 69 -4.69 -6.27 22.71
C ALA A 69 -5.83 -5.25 22.88
N LEU A 70 -5.90 -4.28 21.97
CA LEU A 70 -7.05 -3.41 21.77
C LEU A 70 -7.69 -3.79 20.44
N ARG A 71 -8.95 -4.22 20.46
CA ARG A 71 -9.70 -4.63 19.26
C ARG A 71 -11.06 -3.96 19.27
N ALA A 72 -11.40 -3.31 18.17
CA ALA A 72 -12.69 -2.68 17.96
C ALA A 72 -13.14 -2.94 16.52
N GLN A 73 -14.15 -3.80 16.35
CA GLN A 73 -14.61 -4.27 15.05
C GLN A 73 -15.23 -3.17 14.18
N GLN A 74 -15.68 -2.07 14.79
CA GLN A 74 -16.24 -0.91 14.11
C GLN A 74 -15.21 0.24 13.96
N GLY A 75 -13.95 -0.01 14.32
CA GLY A 75 -12.84 0.94 14.26
C GLY A 75 -12.42 1.51 15.62
N LEU A 76 -11.28 2.20 15.63
CA LEU A 76 -10.59 2.72 16.81
C LEU A 76 -10.10 4.15 16.54
N TYR A 77 -10.45 5.08 17.43
CA TYR A 77 -9.97 6.46 17.41
C TYR A 77 -9.01 6.72 18.58
N LEU A 78 -7.76 7.07 18.27
CA LEU A 78 -6.73 7.44 19.24
C LEU A 78 -6.51 8.95 19.17
N SER A 79 -6.86 9.66 20.25
CA SER A 79 -6.95 11.12 20.21
C SER A 79 -6.40 11.79 21.46
N THR A 80 -5.80 12.97 21.27
CA THR A 80 -5.46 13.91 22.34
C THR A 80 -6.26 15.22 22.24
N TRP A 81 -7.30 15.25 21.40
CA TRP A 81 -8.25 16.36 21.32
C TRP A 81 -9.08 16.46 22.59
N LYS A 82 -9.32 17.70 23.04
CA LYS A 82 -10.00 17.97 24.30
C LYS A 82 -11.49 17.64 24.19
N ARG A 83 -11.98 16.82 25.14
CA ARG A 83 -13.41 16.56 25.40
C ARG A 83 -13.68 16.67 26.91
N SER A 84 -13.73 17.91 27.40
CA SER A 84 -13.88 18.18 28.84
C SER A 84 -15.19 17.61 29.39
N GLY A 85 -15.10 16.91 30.52
CA GLY A 85 -16.28 16.30 31.16
C GLY A 85 -16.97 15.25 30.30
N ALA A 86 -16.23 14.62 29.37
CA ALA A 86 -16.79 13.69 28.38
C ALA A 86 -17.94 14.30 27.55
N GLN A 87 -17.89 15.61 27.30
CA GLN A 87 -18.80 16.27 26.36
C GLN A 87 -18.49 15.85 24.92
N GLY A 88 -19.54 15.67 24.12
CA GLY A 88 -19.44 15.21 22.73
C GLY A 88 -19.63 13.69 22.60
N ALA A 89 -19.55 13.22 21.35
CA ALA A 89 -19.66 11.79 21.04
C ALA A 89 -18.36 11.03 21.35
N GLN A 90 -18.49 9.73 21.64
CA GLN A 90 -17.34 8.85 21.93
C GLN A 90 -16.32 8.83 20.78
N ILE A 91 -16.80 8.79 19.53
CA ILE A 91 -15.98 8.76 18.30
C ILE A 91 -16.13 10.09 17.53
N ASP A 92 -16.10 11.21 18.25
CA ASP A 92 -16.05 12.53 17.61
C ASP A 92 -14.65 12.80 17.03
N ALA A 93 -14.45 12.44 15.76
CA ALA A 93 -13.22 12.61 15.00
C ALA A 93 -13.26 13.84 14.05
N SER A 94 -14.10 14.83 14.35
CA SER A 94 -14.32 16.01 13.49
C SER A 94 -13.02 16.76 13.14
N GLU A 95 -12.11 16.94 14.10
CA GLU A 95 -10.83 17.60 13.83
C GLU A 95 -9.93 16.76 12.91
N ALA A 96 -9.90 15.45 13.10
CA ALA A 96 -9.14 14.54 12.24
C ALA A 96 -9.70 14.50 10.81
N GLN A 97 -11.03 14.43 10.66
CA GLN A 97 -11.71 14.50 9.36
C GLN A 97 -11.40 15.80 8.62
N GLN A 98 -11.38 16.94 9.31
CA GLN A 98 -11.02 18.22 8.69
C GLN A 98 -9.57 18.21 8.17
N GLN A 99 -8.63 17.62 8.91
CA GLN A 99 -7.24 17.47 8.46
C GLN A 99 -7.13 16.56 7.23
N LEU A 100 -7.90 15.46 7.20
CA LEU A 100 -7.93 14.55 6.05
C LEU A 100 -8.55 15.23 4.80
N LYS A 101 -9.64 15.99 4.96
CA LYS A 101 -10.24 16.81 3.88
C LYS A 101 -9.27 17.88 3.36
N ASN A 102 -8.52 18.53 4.25
CA ASN A 102 -7.47 19.49 3.85
C ASN A 102 -6.32 18.81 3.08
N SER A 103 -5.93 17.60 3.51
CA SER A 103 -4.92 16.79 2.82
C SER A 103 -5.40 16.39 1.42
N GLU A 104 -6.66 15.97 1.28
CA GLU A 104 -7.26 15.59 0.00
C GLU A 104 -7.16 16.73 -1.01
N GLN A 105 -7.60 17.94 -0.63
CA GLN A 105 -7.54 19.11 -1.50
C GLN A 105 -6.09 19.46 -1.92
N ARG A 106 -5.12 19.28 -1.02
CA ARG A 106 -3.71 19.53 -1.28
C ARG A 106 -3.14 18.52 -2.28
N VAL A 107 -3.36 17.22 -2.03
CA VAL A 107 -2.93 16.14 -2.92
C VAL A 107 -3.55 16.34 -4.30
N LYS A 108 -4.85 16.68 -4.37
CA LYS A 108 -5.53 16.99 -5.62
C LYS A 108 -4.85 18.11 -6.39
N THR A 109 -4.61 19.25 -5.74
CA THR A 109 -4.03 20.43 -6.40
C THR A 109 -2.61 20.14 -6.92
N LEU A 110 -1.79 19.44 -6.13
CA LEU A 110 -0.44 19.03 -6.55
C LEU A 110 -0.48 18.00 -7.68
N SER A 111 -1.43 17.05 -7.63
CA SER A 111 -1.63 16.04 -8.67
C SER A 111 -2.04 16.68 -10.00
N ASP A 112 -3.03 17.57 -9.98
CA ASP A 112 -3.51 18.29 -11.17
C ASP A 112 -2.38 19.11 -11.79
N THR A 113 -1.58 19.80 -10.96
CA THR A 113 -0.45 20.61 -11.42
C THR A 113 0.66 19.73 -11.99
N ALA A 114 0.98 18.61 -11.35
CA ALA A 114 1.96 17.65 -11.87
C ALA A 114 1.55 17.14 -13.27
N GLN A 115 0.27 16.79 -13.44
CA GLN A 115 -0.27 16.35 -14.72
C GLN A 115 -0.16 17.42 -15.81
N GLN A 116 -0.47 18.69 -15.49
CA GLN A 116 -0.31 19.82 -16.42
C GLN A 116 1.13 20.02 -16.88
N HIS A 117 2.11 19.58 -16.09
CA HIS A 117 3.54 19.63 -16.39
C HIS A 117 4.11 18.28 -16.84
N ASN A 118 3.27 17.37 -17.34
CA ASN A 118 3.62 16.04 -17.86
C ASN A 118 4.28 15.09 -16.82
N ALA A 119 4.20 15.40 -15.52
CA ALA A 119 4.53 14.46 -14.47
C ALA A 119 3.35 13.51 -14.20
N LEU A 120 3.62 12.38 -13.55
CA LEU A 120 2.57 11.40 -13.23
C LEU A 120 1.64 11.96 -12.14
N PRO A 121 0.31 11.89 -12.31
CA PRO A 121 -0.64 12.29 -11.28
C PRO A 121 -0.66 11.28 -10.12
N MET A 122 -1.14 11.72 -8.96
CA MET A 122 -1.31 10.89 -7.75
C MET A 122 -2.74 10.35 -7.62
N GLN A 123 -3.39 10.00 -8.74
CA GLN A 123 -4.83 9.73 -8.79
C GLN A 123 -5.27 8.60 -7.85
N GLU A 124 -4.57 7.46 -7.84
CA GLU A 124 -4.94 6.33 -6.96
C GLU A 124 -4.84 6.70 -5.47
N GLY A 125 -3.85 7.51 -5.10
CA GLY A 125 -3.69 8.02 -3.73
C GLY A 125 -4.79 9.03 -3.36
N LEU A 126 -5.26 9.82 -4.32
CA LEU A 126 -6.39 10.73 -4.15
C LEU A 126 -7.69 9.94 -3.96
N ASP A 127 -7.99 8.98 -4.83
CA ASP A 127 -9.19 8.14 -4.75
C ASP A 127 -9.26 7.40 -3.40
N SER A 128 -8.13 6.87 -2.94
CA SER A 128 -8.03 6.22 -1.63
C SER A 128 -8.32 7.19 -0.47
N LEU A 129 -7.95 8.47 -0.59
CA LEU A 129 -8.18 9.47 0.45
C LEU A 129 -9.62 9.98 0.43
N THR A 130 -10.22 10.14 -0.74
CA THR A 130 -11.66 10.44 -0.90
C THR A 130 -12.52 9.34 -0.28
N GLN A 131 -12.16 8.06 -0.52
CA GLN A 131 -12.85 6.93 0.10
C GLN A 131 -12.69 6.94 1.62
N LEU A 132 -11.48 7.20 2.14
CA LEU A 132 -11.23 7.30 3.58
C LEU A 132 -12.11 8.40 4.23
N ASN A 133 -12.22 9.56 3.59
CA ASN A 133 -13.07 10.65 4.09
C ASN A 133 -14.55 10.25 4.13
N SER A 134 -15.01 9.49 3.14
CA SER A 134 -16.39 8.99 3.09
C SER A 134 -16.64 7.93 4.18
N ASP A 135 -15.71 6.99 4.35
CA ASP A 135 -15.80 5.93 5.36
C ASP A 135 -15.75 6.49 6.80
N ALA A 136 -15.10 7.64 6.98
CA ALA A 136 -14.97 8.29 8.27
C ALA A 136 -16.17 9.18 8.64
N ASP A 137 -17.04 9.55 7.69
CA ASP A 137 -18.09 10.58 7.85
C ASP A 137 -19.50 9.96 7.88
N VAL A 138 -19.74 9.05 8.84
CA VAL A 138 -21.04 8.41 9.03
C VAL A 138 -21.51 8.47 10.48
N THR A 139 -22.80 8.25 10.69
CA THR A 139 -23.39 8.11 12.03
C THR A 139 -24.02 6.74 12.20
N TYR A 140 -23.93 6.18 13.40
CA TYR A 140 -24.64 4.96 13.81
C TYR A 140 -25.58 5.26 14.99
N GLY A 141 -26.45 4.30 15.30
CA GLY A 141 -27.53 4.48 16.28
C GLY A 141 -28.87 4.78 15.62
N SER A 142 -29.94 4.67 16.41
CA SER A 142 -31.30 4.88 15.93
C SER A 142 -32.07 5.83 16.84
N ASP A 143 -32.91 6.64 16.21
CA ASP A 143 -33.83 7.56 16.86
C ASP A 143 -35.28 7.02 16.79
N ASP A 144 -35.47 5.82 16.21
CA ASP A 144 -36.77 5.24 15.95
C ASP A 144 -37.49 4.88 17.26
N GLY A 145 -38.66 5.49 17.45
CA GLY A 145 -39.50 5.27 18.62
C GLY A 145 -39.18 6.14 19.84
N SER A 146 -38.30 7.14 19.75
CA SER A 146 -38.21 8.17 20.79
C SER A 146 -39.54 8.96 20.84
N PRO A 147 -40.20 9.11 22.00
CA PRO A 147 -41.45 9.87 22.10
C PRO A 147 -41.22 11.32 21.63
N SER A 148 -42.00 11.77 20.63
CA SER A 148 -41.87 13.12 20.05
C SER A 148 -42.24 14.25 21.02
N GLN A 149 -42.93 13.94 22.12
CA GLN A 149 -43.29 14.86 23.19
C GLN A 149 -43.12 14.19 24.56
N GLY A 150 -42.55 14.93 25.52
CA GLY A 150 -42.56 14.54 26.93
C GLY A 150 -43.94 14.74 27.58
N PRO A 151 -44.19 14.17 28.77
CA PRO A 151 -45.46 14.37 29.47
C PRO A 151 -45.73 15.86 29.74
N GLY A 152 -46.98 16.30 29.53
CA GLY A 152 -47.40 17.71 29.59
C GLY A 152 -47.39 18.35 30.99
N GLU A 153 -47.31 17.55 32.07
CA GLU A 153 -47.13 18.03 33.44
C GLU A 153 -46.14 17.14 34.21
N GLN A 154 -45.02 17.73 34.61
CA GLN A 154 -44.05 17.08 35.51
C GLN A 154 -44.49 17.25 36.97
N GLN A 155 -44.87 16.16 37.61
CA GLN A 155 -45.08 16.13 39.06
C GLN A 155 -43.73 16.35 39.77
N ARG A 156 -43.61 17.47 40.50
CA ARG A 156 -42.36 18.02 41.07
C ARG A 156 -41.53 17.11 42.00
N ASN A 157 -41.90 15.85 42.22
CA ASN A 157 -41.15 14.88 43.04
C ASN A 157 -41.25 13.42 42.57
N GLY A 158 -41.77 13.16 41.36
CA GLY A 158 -41.78 11.83 40.76
C GLY A 158 -40.90 11.83 39.52
N GLY A 159 -39.62 11.45 39.67
CA GLY A 159 -38.76 11.20 38.54
C GLY A 159 -39.37 10.06 37.72
N ASP A 160 -40.02 10.40 36.61
CA ASP A 160 -40.66 9.42 35.74
C ASP A 160 -39.57 8.63 35.01
N THR A 161 -39.03 7.63 35.70
CA THR A 161 -38.02 6.71 35.21
C THR A 161 -38.51 6.03 33.93
N ALA A 162 -39.83 5.85 33.75
CA ALA A 162 -40.37 5.22 32.56
C ALA A 162 -40.23 6.09 31.30
N TRP A 163 -40.34 7.42 31.40
CA TRP A 163 -40.00 8.31 30.28
C TRP A 163 -38.49 8.36 30.08
N ALA A 164 -37.70 8.57 31.14
CA ALA A 164 -36.24 8.64 31.04
C ALA A 164 -35.59 7.34 30.52
N ILE A 165 -36.17 6.17 30.80
CA ILE A 165 -35.77 4.87 30.26
C ILE A 165 -36.20 4.71 28.79
N ARG A 166 -37.33 5.31 28.38
CA ARG A 166 -37.85 5.25 26.99
C ARG A 166 -37.23 6.28 26.06
N SER A 167 -36.83 7.44 26.57
CA SER A 167 -36.25 8.56 25.80
C SER A 167 -34.74 8.67 25.95
N GLY A 168 -34.18 8.24 27.09
CA GLY A 168 -32.75 8.29 27.38
C GLY A 168 -31.98 7.20 26.65
N GLY A 169 -30.76 7.53 26.19
CA GLY A 169 -29.85 6.58 25.54
C GLY A 169 -30.15 6.27 24.06
N ARG A 170 -31.09 6.98 23.43
CA ARG A 170 -31.39 6.89 21.99
C ARG A 170 -30.82 8.11 21.27
N GLY A 171 -30.38 7.93 20.03
CA GLY A 171 -29.61 8.94 19.32
C GLY A 171 -28.78 8.37 18.18
N LYS A 172 -28.49 9.22 17.19
CA LYS A 172 -27.36 9.02 16.27
C LYS A 172 -26.09 9.65 16.80
N THR A 173 -24.97 8.98 16.60
CA THR A 173 -23.64 9.43 16.99
C THR A 173 -22.64 9.17 15.85
N PRO A 174 -21.60 9.99 15.67
CA PRO A 174 -20.50 9.71 14.74
C PRO A 174 -19.91 8.31 14.93
N GLY A 175 -19.54 7.68 13.82
CA GLY A 175 -18.78 6.43 13.75
C GLY A 175 -18.18 6.24 12.36
N TYR A 176 -17.81 5.00 12.04
CA TYR A 176 -17.15 4.66 10.77
C TYR A 176 -17.94 3.62 9.98
N GLN A 177 -17.92 3.73 8.66
CA GLN A 177 -18.54 2.77 7.75
C GLN A 177 -17.69 1.49 7.62
N GLN A 178 -16.37 1.65 7.74
CA GLN A 178 -15.37 0.60 7.72
C GLN A 178 -14.58 0.60 9.04
N PRO A 179 -13.91 -0.51 9.41
CA PRO A 179 -13.09 -0.57 10.62
C PRO A 179 -11.81 0.27 10.47
N LEU A 180 -11.92 1.58 10.67
CA LEU A 180 -10.80 2.52 10.57
C LEU A 180 -10.00 2.60 11.88
N LEU A 181 -8.68 2.77 11.77
CA LEU A 181 -7.84 3.24 12.86
C LEU A 181 -7.38 4.66 12.54
N ILE A 182 -7.88 5.64 13.29
CA ILE A 182 -7.48 7.05 13.14
C ILE A 182 -6.71 7.47 14.39
N ALA A 183 -5.51 8.01 14.20
CA ALA A 183 -4.75 8.66 15.26
C ALA A 183 -4.65 10.16 14.98
N SER A 184 -5.01 11.00 15.95
CA SER A 184 -5.02 12.46 15.77
C SER A 184 -4.59 13.22 17.03
N SER A 185 -3.87 14.31 16.83
CA SER A 185 -3.44 15.22 17.89
C SER A 185 -3.53 16.66 17.42
N PRO A 186 -3.89 17.62 18.30
CA PRO A 186 -3.73 19.05 18.01
C PRO A 186 -2.27 19.52 17.95
N ALA A 187 -1.33 18.69 18.41
CA ALA A 187 0.11 18.94 18.37
C ALA A 187 0.78 17.83 17.53
N ASP A 188 1.93 17.30 17.97
CA ASP A 188 2.70 16.32 17.22
C ASP A 188 2.27 14.87 17.48
N ILE A 189 2.49 14.02 16.47
CA ILE A 189 2.43 12.56 16.60
C ILE A 189 3.85 12.02 16.35
N ALA A 190 4.40 11.29 17.33
CA ALA A 190 5.73 10.71 17.25
C ALA A 190 5.69 9.17 17.28
N THR A 191 6.54 8.53 16.47
CA THR A 191 6.82 7.09 16.55
C THR A 191 8.34 6.90 16.69
N ALA A 192 8.77 6.05 17.63
CA ALA A 192 10.19 5.88 17.92
C ALA A 192 10.49 4.43 18.36
N THR A 193 11.63 3.91 17.90
CA THR A 193 12.14 2.58 18.27
C THR A 193 13.66 2.55 18.07
N PRO A 194 14.43 1.88 18.94
CA PRO A 194 15.88 1.70 18.73
C PRO A 194 16.21 0.66 17.65
N LYS A 195 15.21 -0.06 17.13
CA LYS A 195 15.36 -1.05 16.05
C LYS A 195 14.75 -0.51 14.76
N SER A 196 13.78 -1.23 14.21
CA SER A 196 13.19 -0.95 12.91
C SER A 196 11.75 -0.49 13.08
N THR A 197 11.36 0.52 12.30
CA THR A 197 9.95 0.85 12.01
C THR A 197 9.62 0.31 10.62
N HIS A 198 8.52 -0.42 10.50
CA HIS A 198 8.00 -0.89 9.21
C HIS A 198 6.69 -0.18 8.90
N LEU A 199 6.59 0.45 7.73
CA LEU A 199 5.37 1.02 7.19
C LEU A 199 5.02 0.24 5.92
N HIS A 200 3.85 -0.38 5.88
CA HIS A 200 3.42 -1.20 4.76
C HIS A 200 1.93 -0.97 4.50
N SER A 201 1.59 -0.83 3.23
CA SER A 201 0.22 -0.78 2.73
C SER A 201 0.07 -1.77 1.59
N GLY A 202 -1.02 -2.55 1.58
CA GLY A 202 -1.28 -3.51 0.50
C GLY A 202 -1.72 -2.88 -0.82
N LYS A 203 -2.10 -1.60 -0.81
CA LYS A 203 -2.49 -0.83 -2.01
C LYS A 203 -1.66 0.44 -2.16
N HIS A 204 -1.91 1.45 -1.32
CA HIS A 204 -1.28 2.77 -1.44
C HIS A 204 -0.73 3.28 -0.11
N LEU A 205 0.42 3.95 -0.15
CA LEU A 205 0.95 4.74 0.96
C LEU A 205 1.05 6.19 0.50
N THR A 206 0.17 7.04 1.04
CA THR A 206 0.17 8.49 0.76
C THR A 206 0.84 9.22 1.92
N LEU A 207 1.86 10.01 1.64
CA LEU A 207 2.52 10.91 2.59
C LEU A 207 2.26 12.35 2.14
N SER A 208 1.50 13.10 2.95
CA SER A 208 1.17 14.51 2.67
C SER A 208 1.49 15.38 3.87
N THR A 209 1.98 16.59 3.61
CA THR A 209 2.31 17.58 4.64
C THR A 209 1.83 18.96 4.20
N GLY A 210 1.66 19.86 5.16
CA GLY A 210 1.35 21.27 4.88
C GLY A 210 2.54 22.07 4.35
N GLU A 211 3.74 21.62 4.68
CA GLU A 211 5.03 22.27 4.43
C GLU A 211 6.01 21.24 3.83
N ASP A 212 7.12 20.93 4.51
CA ASP A 212 8.18 20.07 3.99
C ASP A 212 7.98 18.58 4.31
N VAL A 213 8.55 17.72 3.46
CA VAL A 213 8.86 16.33 3.81
C VAL A 213 10.37 16.21 3.92
N SER A 214 10.87 15.96 5.13
CA SER A 214 12.30 15.80 5.40
C SER A 214 12.66 14.33 5.60
N ILE A 215 13.59 13.82 4.77
CA ILE A 215 14.08 12.43 4.85
C ILE A 215 15.58 12.46 5.12
N ALA A 216 15.99 11.92 6.28
CA ALA A 216 17.39 11.78 6.66
C ALA A 216 17.72 10.31 6.93
N SER A 217 18.79 9.80 6.33
CA SER A 217 19.29 8.43 6.55
C SER A 217 20.76 8.46 6.94
N GLY A 218 21.11 7.70 7.98
CA GLY A 218 22.49 7.62 8.46
C GLY A 218 23.44 6.84 7.55
N LYS A 219 22.92 6.05 6.60
CA LYS A 219 23.74 5.23 5.69
C LYS A 219 23.36 5.40 4.22
N SER A 220 22.12 5.07 3.86
CA SER A 220 21.69 5.07 2.46
C SER A 220 20.19 5.32 2.37
N LEU A 221 19.76 6.01 1.31
CA LEU A 221 18.38 6.04 0.86
C LEU A 221 18.27 5.09 -0.33
N LEU A 222 17.52 4.00 -0.18
CA LEU A 222 17.31 2.99 -1.22
C LEU A 222 15.86 3.06 -1.66
N ALA A 223 15.62 3.28 -2.94
CA ALA A 223 14.30 3.30 -3.54
C ALA A 223 14.29 2.45 -4.81
N SER A 224 13.44 1.43 -4.82
CA SER A 224 13.25 0.53 -5.97
C SER A 224 11.76 0.52 -6.30
N VAL A 225 11.41 0.86 -7.53
CA VAL A 225 10.02 0.92 -8.01
C VAL A 225 9.82 -0.02 -9.19
N ALA A 226 8.65 -0.65 -9.26
CA ALA A 226 8.36 -1.64 -10.31
C ALA A 226 7.97 -1.01 -11.66
N GLN A 227 7.40 0.20 -11.64
CA GLN A 227 6.87 0.85 -12.85
C GLN A 227 7.61 2.15 -13.17
N SER A 228 7.50 3.17 -12.32
CA SER A 228 8.01 4.50 -12.64
C SER A 228 8.36 5.34 -11.41
N ILE A 229 9.26 6.31 -11.60
CA ILE A 229 9.53 7.40 -10.65
C ILE A 229 9.12 8.70 -11.33
N SER A 230 8.30 9.51 -10.65
CA SER A 230 7.98 10.88 -11.09
C SER A 230 8.29 11.85 -9.96
N LEU A 231 9.19 12.80 -10.22
CA LEU A 231 9.58 13.85 -9.27
C LEU A 231 9.24 15.21 -9.87
N PHE A 232 8.32 15.92 -9.24
CA PHE A 232 7.82 17.20 -9.72
C PHE A 232 8.03 18.30 -8.66
N ALA A 233 8.59 19.43 -9.08
CA ALA A 233 8.75 20.62 -8.26
C ALA A 233 8.13 21.81 -8.99
N GLN A 234 7.10 22.43 -8.39
CA GLN A 234 6.32 23.49 -9.05
C GLN A 234 7.07 24.83 -9.14
N ASN A 235 7.74 25.25 -8.06
CA ASN A 235 8.18 26.65 -7.91
C ASN A 235 9.70 26.83 -7.83
N ALA A 236 10.39 26.04 -7.00
CA ALA A 236 11.79 26.29 -6.64
C ALA A 236 12.82 25.45 -7.44
N GLY A 237 12.35 24.64 -8.39
CA GLY A 237 13.18 23.72 -9.17
C GLY A 237 13.68 22.51 -8.36
N ALA A 238 14.65 21.78 -8.93
CA ALA A 238 15.21 20.56 -8.35
C ALA A 238 16.74 20.67 -8.22
N LYS A 239 17.28 19.98 -7.21
CA LYS A 239 18.72 19.95 -6.89
C LYS A 239 19.15 18.52 -6.62
N LEU A 240 20.11 18.03 -7.41
CA LEU A 240 20.72 16.71 -7.24
C LEU A 240 22.23 16.89 -7.10
N PHE A 241 22.76 16.65 -5.90
CA PHE A 241 24.17 16.83 -5.59
C PHE A 241 24.73 15.57 -4.92
N ALA A 242 25.92 15.15 -5.35
CA ALA A 242 26.76 14.21 -4.63
C ALA A 242 28.02 14.94 -4.16
N ALA A 243 28.21 15.08 -2.85
CA ALA A 243 29.39 15.76 -2.30
C ALA A 243 30.68 14.98 -2.60
N LYS A 244 30.58 13.65 -2.64
CA LYS A 244 31.62 12.71 -3.05
C LYS A 244 30.96 11.55 -3.79
N GLY A 245 31.73 10.87 -4.63
CA GLY A 245 31.23 9.76 -5.44
C GLY A 245 30.63 10.22 -6.77
N LYS A 246 30.39 9.25 -7.65
CA LYS A 246 29.83 9.46 -8.98
C LYS A 246 28.31 9.64 -8.91
N ILE A 247 27.77 10.48 -9.79
CA ILE A 247 26.35 10.48 -10.15
C ILE A 247 26.23 9.69 -11.45
N GLU A 248 25.37 8.69 -11.48
CA GLU A 248 25.08 7.88 -12.66
C GLU A 248 23.59 7.98 -12.97
N LEU A 249 23.28 8.33 -14.22
CA LEU A 249 21.93 8.38 -14.75
C LEU A 249 21.93 7.51 -16.01
N GLN A 250 20.99 6.57 -16.12
CA GLN A 250 20.90 5.62 -17.23
C GLN A 250 19.44 5.35 -17.58
N ALA A 251 19.11 5.36 -18.87
CA ALA A 251 17.92 4.73 -19.43
C ALA A 251 18.39 3.47 -20.16
N GLN A 252 18.27 2.30 -19.51
CA GLN A 252 18.95 1.08 -19.96
C GLN A 252 18.33 0.43 -21.20
N SER A 253 17.05 0.72 -21.45
CA SER A 253 16.28 0.15 -22.57
C SER A 253 15.46 1.20 -23.32
N ASP A 254 15.63 2.49 -23.02
CA ASP A 254 14.82 3.58 -23.58
C ASP A 254 15.64 4.87 -23.70
N ALA A 255 15.03 5.93 -24.22
CA ALA A 255 15.66 7.23 -24.42
C ALA A 255 15.90 7.98 -23.10
N MET A 256 16.89 8.87 -23.12
CA MET A 256 17.10 9.89 -22.10
C MET A 256 16.91 11.27 -22.73
N GLU A 257 16.09 12.13 -22.12
CA GLU A 257 15.85 13.51 -22.56
C GLU A 257 16.33 14.51 -21.50
N LEU A 258 16.99 15.59 -21.95
CA LEU A 258 17.36 16.74 -21.11
C LEU A 258 16.98 18.04 -21.82
N THR A 259 15.89 18.65 -21.38
CA THR A 259 15.30 19.84 -22.01
C THR A 259 15.19 20.99 -21.01
N ALA A 260 15.56 22.21 -21.43
CA ALA A 260 15.38 23.43 -20.66
C ALA A 260 14.89 24.56 -21.57
N GLN A 261 13.94 25.38 -21.09
CA GLN A 261 13.48 26.57 -21.81
C GLN A 261 14.60 27.62 -21.96
N GLN A 262 15.50 27.67 -20.98
CA GLN A 262 16.66 28.55 -20.98
C GLN A 262 17.93 27.75 -21.33
N LYS A 263 19.05 28.08 -20.69
CA LYS A 263 20.35 27.47 -20.96
C LYS A 263 20.44 26.05 -20.39
N VAL A 264 20.91 25.11 -21.22
CA VAL A 264 21.54 23.86 -20.75
C VAL A 264 23.06 24.08 -20.66
N MET A 265 23.68 23.72 -19.54
CA MET A 265 25.12 23.86 -19.32
C MET A 265 25.73 22.54 -18.87
N ILE A 266 26.65 22.02 -19.68
CA ILE A 266 27.43 20.81 -19.40
C ILE A 266 28.88 21.25 -19.21
N THR A 267 29.49 20.95 -18.06
CA THR A 267 30.82 21.45 -17.72
C THR A 267 31.59 20.42 -16.90
N SER A 268 32.80 20.12 -17.35
CA SER A 268 33.84 19.44 -16.56
C SER A 268 34.90 20.49 -16.20
N THR A 269 35.17 20.68 -14.91
CA THR A 269 36.08 21.75 -14.44
C THR A 269 37.54 21.31 -14.36
N ALA A 270 37.81 20.01 -14.30
CA ALA A 270 39.14 19.46 -14.11
C ALA A 270 39.56 18.43 -15.17
N ALA A 271 38.61 17.84 -15.90
CA ALA A 271 38.85 16.77 -16.87
C ALA A 271 38.11 17.05 -18.18
N GLY A 272 37.80 16.01 -18.96
CA GLY A 272 37.09 16.11 -20.22
C GLY A 272 35.56 15.98 -20.10
N ILE A 273 34.88 16.32 -21.18
CA ILE A 273 33.50 15.92 -21.48
C ILE A 273 33.59 14.91 -22.62
N GLU A 274 32.93 13.76 -22.47
CA GLU A 274 32.90 12.72 -23.48
C GLU A 274 31.46 12.51 -23.95
N ILE A 275 31.24 12.60 -25.26
CA ILE A 275 29.95 12.35 -25.91
C ILE A 275 30.22 11.34 -27.02
N ALA A 276 29.55 10.19 -26.95
CA ALA A 276 29.68 9.12 -27.92
C ALA A 276 28.31 8.52 -28.22
N ALA A 277 28.13 8.10 -29.47
CA ALA A 277 26.92 7.43 -29.95
C ALA A 277 27.31 6.40 -31.02
N GLN A 278 26.59 5.29 -31.06
CA GLN A 278 26.79 4.24 -32.08
C GLN A 278 26.28 4.69 -33.45
N GLU A 279 25.11 5.34 -33.50
CA GLU A 279 24.48 5.74 -34.77
C GLU A 279 24.95 7.13 -35.25
N GLY A 280 25.07 8.09 -34.35
CA GLY A 280 25.60 9.41 -34.70
C GLY A 280 25.34 10.49 -33.65
N ILE A 281 26.04 11.62 -33.81
CA ILE A 281 25.92 12.82 -32.98
C ILE A 281 25.50 13.99 -33.87
N LEU A 282 24.51 14.77 -33.44
CA LEU A 282 24.04 15.98 -34.13
C LEU A 282 24.01 17.15 -33.16
N LEU A 283 24.71 18.22 -33.51
CA LEU A 283 24.67 19.51 -32.81
C LEU A 283 24.06 20.53 -33.77
N THR A 284 22.97 21.19 -33.40
CA THR A 284 22.23 22.10 -34.29
C THR A 284 21.85 23.41 -33.60
N SER A 285 21.85 24.51 -34.35
CA SER A 285 21.41 25.83 -33.90
C SER A 285 21.07 26.74 -35.08
N GLY A 286 19.84 27.27 -35.13
CA GLY A 286 19.44 28.28 -36.13
C GLY A 286 19.62 27.84 -37.60
N GLY A 287 19.55 26.54 -37.88
CA GLY A 287 19.77 25.95 -39.21
C GLY A 287 21.22 25.55 -39.51
N GLY A 288 22.21 25.99 -38.73
CA GLY A 288 23.57 25.46 -38.79
C GLY A 288 23.73 24.18 -37.97
N TYR A 289 24.60 23.26 -38.41
CA TYR A 289 24.84 22.02 -37.68
C TYR A 289 26.24 21.44 -37.87
N ILE A 290 26.63 20.60 -36.90
CA ILE A 290 27.74 19.66 -36.96
C ILE A 290 27.16 18.26 -36.76
N ARG A 291 27.44 17.35 -37.70
CA ARG A 291 27.01 15.94 -37.62
C ARG A 291 28.22 15.02 -37.68
N ILE A 292 28.24 14.01 -36.81
CA ILE A 292 29.20 12.90 -36.85
C ILE A 292 28.40 11.62 -37.06
N LYS A 293 28.56 10.96 -38.21
CA LYS A 293 27.81 9.75 -38.59
C LYS A 293 28.56 8.95 -39.65
N ASP A 294 28.55 7.61 -39.54
CA ASP A 294 29.18 6.67 -40.49
C ASP A 294 30.66 6.97 -40.77
N GLY A 295 31.39 7.45 -39.75
CA GLY A 295 32.80 7.88 -39.87
C GLY A 295 33.02 9.23 -40.53
N ASN A 296 31.94 9.92 -40.96
CA ASN A 296 31.99 11.23 -41.59
C ASN A 296 31.72 12.37 -40.59
N ILE A 297 32.27 13.55 -40.89
CA ILE A 297 31.98 14.80 -40.18
C ILE A 297 31.41 15.79 -41.19
N GLU A 298 30.17 16.25 -40.97
CA GLU A 298 29.51 17.28 -41.77
C GLU A 298 29.44 18.58 -40.98
N ILE A 299 29.85 19.69 -41.59
CA ILE A 299 29.78 21.03 -41.01
C ILE A 299 29.05 21.93 -42.01
N HIS A 300 27.77 22.20 -41.76
CA HIS A 300 26.94 23.01 -42.65
C HIS A 300 26.38 24.23 -41.93
N ALA A 301 26.37 25.37 -42.60
CA ALA A 301 25.76 26.60 -42.09
C ALA A 301 25.09 27.36 -43.25
N PRO A 302 23.89 27.94 -43.05
CA PRO A 302 23.26 28.81 -44.05
C PRO A 302 23.98 30.16 -44.23
N GLY A 303 24.77 30.57 -43.23
CA GLY A 303 25.61 31.76 -43.27
C GLY A 303 27.08 31.43 -43.50
N THR A 304 27.96 31.99 -42.67
CA THR A 304 29.41 31.83 -42.78
C THR A 304 29.93 30.75 -41.82
N ILE A 305 30.85 29.91 -42.32
CA ILE A 305 31.72 29.07 -41.48
C ILE A 305 33.06 29.82 -41.31
N ASP A 306 33.28 30.47 -40.16
CA ASP A 306 34.50 31.22 -39.86
C ASP A 306 35.54 30.35 -39.14
N VAL A 307 36.65 30.04 -39.81
CA VAL A 307 37.72 29.16 -39.28
C VAL A 307 39.01 29.96 -39.03
N LYS A 308 39.28 30.29 -37.76
CA LYS A 308 40.46 31.05 -37.32
C LYS A 308 41.52 30.15 -36.68
N GLY A 309 42.75 30.23 -37.18
CA GLY A 309 43.90 29.49 -36.64
C GLY A 309 45.17 29.79 -37.43
N ALA A 310 46.33 29.81 -36.75
CA ALA A 310 47.63 30.12 -37.35
C ALA A 310 48.12 29.06 -38.36
N LYS A 311 47.64 27.80 -38.23
CA LYS A 311 47.98 26.67 -39.10
C LYS A 311 46.75 25.81 -39.34
N LYS A 312 46.53 25.39 -40.59
CA LYS A 312 45.46 24.47 -41.01
C LYS A 312 46.14 23.33 -41.77
N THR A 313 46.00 22.08 -41.34
CA THR A 313 46.68 20.93 -41.96
C THR A 313 45.71 19.75 -42.05
N PHE A 314 45.61 19.14 -43.23
CA PHE A 314 44.74 17.99 -43.50
C PHE A 314 45.62 16.81 -43.93
N SER A 315 46.05 15.99 -42.97
CA SER A 315 47.09 14.95 -43.17
C SER A 315 46.56 13.57 -43.57
N GLY A 316 45.38 13.49 -44.19
CA GLY A 316 44.70 12.23 -44.49
C GLY A 316 43.84 11.69 -43.32
N PRO A 317 43.14 10.57 -43.53
CA PRO A 317 42.17 10.02 -42.57
C PRO A 317 42.86 9.33 -41.37
N ALA A 318 42.22 9.41 -40.20
CA ALA A 318 42.56 8.67 -38.99
C ALA A 318 41.27 8.21 -38.29
N GLN A 319 41.35 7.20 -37.42
CA GLN A 319 40.20 6.64 -36.72
C GLN A 319 40.50 6.36 -35.24
N LEU A 320 39.47 6.41 -34.40
CA LEU A 320 39.49 5.96 -33.02
C LEU A 320 38.36 4.95 -32.83
N ASN A 321 38.70 3.70 -32.50
CA ASN A 321 37.71 2.68 -32.17
C ASN A 321 37.42 2.73 -30.67
N ARG A 322 36.14 2.85 -30.31
CA ARG A 322 35.66 2.76 -28.93
C ARG A 322 34.78 1.53 -28.78
N GLU A 323 35.00 0.76 -27.72
CA GLU A 323 34.03 -0.22 -27.26
C GLU A 323 33.01 0.47 -26.35
N ASN A 324 31.72 0.39 -26.71
CA ASN A 324 30.64 0.83 -25.84
C ASN A 324 30.40 -0.26 -24.79
N PRO A 325 30.24 0.09 -23.50
CA PRO A 325 29.96 -0.90 -22.47
C PRO A 325 28.67 -1.64 -22.81
N ALA A 326 28.71 -2.98 -22.68
CA ALA A 326 27.52 -3.81 -22.87
C ALA A 326 26.45 -3.40 -21.85
N TRP A 327 25.23 -3.18 -22.32
CA TRP A 327 24.10 -2.94 -21.42
C TRP A 327 23.88 -4.20 -20.58
N PRO A 328 23.57 -4.05 -19.27
CA PRO A 328 23.19 -5.20 -18.46
C PRO A 328 21.90 -5.81 -19.06
N GLU A 329 22.01 -7.02 -19.61
CA GLU A 329 20.85 -7.82 -19.98
C GLU A 329 20.15 -8.29 -18.70
N SER A 330 19.15 -7.54 -18.26
CA SER A 330 18.23 -7.97 -17.19
C SER A 330 16.83 -8.01 -17.74
N ALA A 331 16.52 -9.09 -18.47
CA ALA A 331 15.14 -9.53 -18.51
C ALA A 331 14.86 -10.16 -17.13
N VAL A 332 14.07 -9.50 -16.29
CA VAL A 332 13.51 -10.15 -15.09
C VAL A 332 12.54 -11.20 -15.61
N THR A 333 13.05 -12.39 -15.87
CA THR A 333 12.26 -13.52 -16.29
C THR A 333 11.99 -14.40 -15.08
N GLN A 334 10.79 -14.96 -15.05
CA GLN A 334 10.39 -15.99 -14.09
C GLN A 334 10.22 -17.29 -14.87
N PRO A 335 10.62 -18.44 -14.32
CA PRO A 335 10.35 -19.71 -14.97
C PRO A 335 8.83 -19.97 -14.98
N LEU A 336 8.27 -20.22 -16.17
CA LEU A 336 6.88 -20.63 -16.35
C LEU A 336 6.84 -21.87 -17.25
N SER A 337 6.06 -22.87 -16.83
CA SER A 337 5.94 -24.14 -17.55
C SER A 337 4.50 -24.33 -18.03
N PHE A 338 4.31 -24.51 -19.34
CA PHE A 338 3.03 -24.90 -19.90
C PHE A 338 2.95 -26.42 -20.03
N TYR A 339 1.84 -26.99 -19.57
CA TYR A 339 1.54 -28.40 -19.79
C TYR A 339 0.56 -28.53 -20.95
N ALA A 340 1.03 -29.05 -22.07
CA ALA A 340 0.23 -29.25 -23.28
C ALA A 340 -0.09 -30.75 -23.46
N GLY A 341 -1.15 -31.21 -22.80
CA GLY A 341 -1.65 -32.58 -22.91
C GLY A 341 -2.66 -32.79 -24.06
N GLN A 342 -2.90 -34.05 -24.43
CA GLN A 342 -3.95 -34.44 -25.38
C GLN A 342 -5.36 -34.36 -24.79
N THR A 343 -5.51 -34.26 -23.47
CA THR A 343 -6.82 -34.20 -22.79
C THR A 343 -6.83 -33.16 -21.67
N ASN A 344 -8.02 -32.63 -21.35
CA ASN A 344 -8.22 -31.64 -20.28
C ASN A 344 -8.07 -32.22 -18.85
N ALA A 345 -7.89 -33.54 -18.68
CA ALA A 345 -8.05 -34.20 -17.39
C ALA A 345 -6.88 -35.12 -16.95
N GLY A 346 -5.72 -35.06 -17.60
CA GLY A 346 -4.55 -35.82 -17.13
C GLY A 346 -3.24 -35.45 -17.83
N SER A 347 -2.17 -35.36 -17.04
CA SER A 347 -0.77 -35.18 -17.48
C SER A 347 -0.18 -36.40 -18.22
N SER A 348 -0.98 -37.42 -18.50
CA SER A 348 -0.50 -38.75 -18.92
C SER A 348 -0.49 -39.00 -20.43
N SER A 349 -0.78 -37.99 -21.25
CA SER A 349 -0.78 -38.15 -22.73
C SER A 349 -0.26 -36.88 -23.39
N ALA A 350 1.07 -36.68 -23.34
CA ALA A 350 1.74 -35.59 -24.03
C ALA A 350 1.70 -35.79 -25.56
N TRP A 351 1.75 -34.71 -26.33
CA TRP A 351 1.89 -34.77 -27.78
C TRP A 351 3.34 -35.08 -28.17
N VAL A 352 3.86 -36.25 -27.79
CA VAL A 352 5.26 -36.64 -28.03
C VAL A 352 5.59 -36.56 -29.51
N GLY A 353 6.64 -35.83 -29.86
CA GLY A 353 7.06 -35.63 -31.25
C GLY A 353 6.29 -34.53 -32.00
N MET A 354 5.35 -33.83 -31.36
CA MET A 354 4.60 -32.75 -32.00
C MET A 354 5.42 -31.45 -32.00
N PRO A 355 5.71 -30.87 -33.18
CA PRO A 355 6.31 -29.55 -33.25
C PRO A 355 5.32 -28.48 -32.77
N TYR A 356 5.84 -27.48 -32.06
CA TYR A 356 5.08 -26.34 -31.58
C TYR A 356 5.82 -25.03 -31.85
N LYS A 357 5.05 -23.96 -32.00
CA LYS A 357 5.51 -22.57 -31.93
C LYS A 357 4.77 -21.89 -30.79
N LEU A 358 5.52 -21.20 -29.95
CA LEU A 358 5.00 -20.36 -28.89
C LEU A 358 5.17 -18.90 -29.33
N VAL A 359 4.07 -18.15 -29.33
CA VAL A 359 3.99 -16.77 -29.78
C VAL A 359 3.51 -15.89 -28.64
N ALA A 360 4.16 -14.74 -28.43
CA ALA A 360 3.73 -13.69 -27.50
C ALA A 360 3.77 -12.35 -28.21
N GLY A 361 2.71 -11.54 -28.10
CA GLY A 361 2.64 -10.22 -28.76
C GLY A 361 2.81 -10.25 -30.28
N GLY A 362 2.52 -11.39 -30.93
CA GLY A 362 2.68 -11.59 -32.38
C GLY A 362 4.08 -12.05 -32.82
N ALA A 363 5.05 -12.15 -31.91
CA ALA A 363 6.39 -12.67 -32.20
C ALA A 363 6.58 -14.10 -31.68
N VAL A 364 7.27 -14.96 -32.44
CA VAL A 364 7.64 -16.30 -31.99
C VAL A 364 8.69 -16.18 -30.90
N VAL A 365 8.34 -16.57 -29.67
CA VAL A 365 9.23 -16.53 -28.50
C VAL A 365 9.93 -17.86 -28.25
N LYS A 366 9.36 -18.98 -28.71
CA LYS A 366 9.98 -20.31 -28.62
C LYS A 366 9.42 -21.23 -29.70
N GLN A 367 10.23 -22.15 -30.19
CA GLN A 367 9.77 -23.24 -31.07
C GLN A 367 10.54 -24.51 -30.72
N GLY A 368 9.89 -25.66 -30.87
CA GLY A 368 10.50 -26.94 -30.52
C GLY A 368 9.63 -28.13 -30.88
N VAL A 369 10.09 -29.31 -30.49
CA VAL A 369 9.32 -30.56 -30.57
C VAL A 369 9.04 -31.03 -29.16
N MET A 370 7.78 -31.34 -28.88
CA MET A 370 7.34 -31.73 -27.55
C MET A 370 7.86 -33.13 -27.17
N ASP A 371 8.37 -33.26 -25.95
CA ASP A 371 8.89 -34.51 -25.41
C ASP A 371 7.78 -35.35 -24.74
N ASN A 372 8.19 -36.42 -24.03
CA ASN A 372 7.27 -37.30 -23.32
C ASN A 372 6.60 -36.67 -22.08
N THR A 373 7.06 -35.52 -21.63
CA THR A 373 6.53 -34.80 -20.47
C THR A 373 5.41 -33.83 -20.87
N GLY A 374 5.42 -33.36 -22.12
CA GLY A 374 4.45 -32.38 -22.60
C GLY A 374 4.66 -30.97 -22.02
N ILE A 375 5.82 -30.74 -21.39
CA ILE A 375 6.18 -29.49 -20.74
C ILE A 375 6.85 -28.56 -21.76
N ILE A 376 6.41 -27.30 -21.77
CA ILE A 376 7.06 -26.21 -22.49
C ILE A 376 7.50 -25.18 -21.45
N ASP A 377 8.78 -25.22 -21.09
CA ASP A 377 9.37 -24.22 -20.19
C ASP A 377 9.66 -22.92 -20.92
N ILE A 378 9.42 -21.80 -20.26
CA ILE A 378 9.78 -20.47 -20.75
C ILE A 378 10.29 -19.57 -19.64
N ASP A 379 11.21 -18.71 -20.02
CA ASP A 379 11.63 -17.56 -19.24
C ASP A 379 10.59 -16.45 -19.46
N HIS A 380 9.55 -16.45 -18.62
CA HIS A 380 8.39 -15.58 -18.74
C HIS A 380 8.70 -14.16 -18.26
N ASN A 381 8.46 -13.16 -19.11
CA ASN A 381 8.48 -11.75 -18.73
C ASN A 381 7.13 -11.34 -18.13
N PRO A 382 7.07 -10.79 -16.89
CA PRO A 382 5.83 -10.40 -16.22
C PRO A 382 4.90 -9.46 -17.02
N THR A 383 5.41 -8.75 -18.03
CA THR A 383 4.59 -7.87 -18.88
C THR A 383 3.78 -8.61 -19.95
N ILE A 384 4.07 -9.89 -20.21
CA ILE A 384 3.35 -10.71 -21.22
C ILE A 384 2.09 -11.29 -20.60
N THR A 385 0.92 -10.87 -21.06
CA THR A 385 -0.37 -11.28 -20.47
C THR A 385 -0.92 -12.59 -21.03
N ASP A 386 -0.49 -12.99 -22.22
CA ASP A 386 -0.98 -14.16 -22.93
C ASP A 386 0.04 -14.74 -23.91
N TYR A 387 -0.04 -16.05 -24.11
CA TYR A 387 0.73 -16.79 -25.10
C TYR A 387 -0.21 -17.56 -26.04
N LEU A 388 0.25 -17.75 -27.27
CA LEU A 388 -0.35 -18.68 -28.23
C LEU A 388 0.60 -19.85 -28.44
N VAL A 389 0.15 -21.07 -28.17
CA VAL A 389 0.86 -22.29 -28.56
C VAL A 389 0.20 -22.83 -29.82
N GLU A 390 0.90 -22.74 -30.94
CA GLU A 390 0.50 -23.31 -32.22
C GLU A 390 1.18 -24.67 -32.41
N LEU A 391 0.41 -25.73 -32.49
CA LEU A 391 0.90 -27.07 -32.82
C LEU A 391 0.91 -27.28 -34.34
N ALA A 392 1.84 -28.09 -34.84
CA ALA A 392 1.95 -28.38 -36.28
C ALA A 392 0.71 -29.06 -36.89
N ASN A 393 -0.13 -29.70 -36.06
CA ASN A 393 -1.41 -30.28 -36.48
C ASN A 393 -2.53 -29.24 -36.62
N GLY A 394 -2.23 -27.95 -36.48
CA GLY A 394 -3.18 -26.84 -36.65
C GLY A 394 -3.95 -26.46 -35.39
N ILE A 395 -3.71 -27.14 -34.25
CA ILE A 395 -4.34 -26.78 -32.98
C ILE A 395 -3.63 -25.57 -32.38
N ILE A 396 -4.40 -24.57 -31.96
CA ILE A 396 -3.89 -23.34 -31.33
C ILE A 396 -4.47 -23.23 -29.92
N TYR A 397 -3.60 -23.13 -28.92
CA TYR A 397 -3.98 -22.86 -27.53
C TYR A 397 -3.68 -21.42 -27.17
N LYS A 398 -4.70 -20.67 -26.74
CA LYS A 398 -4.52 -19.38 -26.10
C LYS A 398 -4.39 -19.56 -24.59
N ILE A 399 -3.22 -19.23 -24.07
CA ILE A 399 -2.88 -19.38 -22.66
C ILE A 399 -2.81 -17.97 -22.04
N PRO A 400 -3.85 -17.52 -21.33
CA PRO A 400 -3.75 -16.32 -20.51
C PRO A 400 -2.82 -16.61 -19.32
N VAL A 401 -1.86 -15.72 -19.09
CA VAL A 401 -0.89 -15.77 -17.99
C VAL A 401 -1.18 -14.69 -16.94
N GLY A 402 -2.00 -13.68 -17.29
CA GLY A 402 -2.56 -12.75 -16.30
C GLY A 402 -3.43 -13.47 -15.26
N GLY A 403 -3.50 -12.91 -14.04
CA GLY A 403 -4.25 -13.45 -12.89
C GLY A 403 -5.78 -13.55 -13.03
N GLN A 404 -6.30 -13.56 -14.26
CA GLN A 404 -7.72 -13.82 -14.53
C GLN A 404 -8.01 -15.30 -14.36
N TYR A 405 -8.69 -15.63 -13.26
CA TYR A 405 -9.22 -16.97 -13.03
C TYR A 405 -10.15 -17.39 -14.18
N LYS A 406 -9.97 -18.62 -14.66
CA LYS A 406 -10.96 -19.25 -15.56
C LYS A 406 -12.18 -19.68 -14.73
N GLY A 407 -13.25 -18.89 -14.73
CA GLY A 407 -14.51 -19.16 -14.02
C GLY A 407 -15.29 -17.89 -13.67
N LYS A 408 -16.37 -18.03 -12.88
CA LYS A 408 -17.04 -16.85 -12.28
C LYS A 408 -16.06 -16.11 -11.37
N GLU A 409 -16.05 -14.79 -11.44
CA GLU A 409 -15.13 -13.91 -10.69
C GLU A 409 -15.20 -14.12 -9.17
N SER A 410 -16.40 -14.42 -8.64
CA SER A 410 -16.64 -14.75 -7.23
C SER A 410 -15.81 -15.92 -6.69
N ASN A 411 -15.31 -16.81 -7.56
CA ASN A 411 -14.47 -17.92 -7.12
C ASN A 411 -13.08 -17.49 -6.64
N ALA A 412 -12.59 -16.32 -7.08
CA ALA A 412 -11.35 -15.74 -6.57
C ALA A 412 -11.54 -15.26 -5.13
N GLU A 413 -12.67 -14.60 -4.84
CA GLU A 413 -13.03 -14.15 -3.49
C GLU A 413 -13.18 -15.33 -2.52
N LEU A 414 -13.87 -16.39 -2.94
CA LEU A 414 -14.00 -17.61 -2.14
C LEU A 414 -12.64 -18.30 -1.89
N ALA A 415 -11.72 -18.28 -2.86
CA ALA A 415 -10.38 -18.83 -2.67
C ALA A 415 -9.56 -18.04 -1.64
N ASN A 416 -9.61 -16.70 -1.71
CA ASN A 416 -8.92 -15.81 -0.78
C ASN A 416 -9.47 -15.92 0.65
N ASN A 417 -10.73 -16.33 0.79
CA ASN A 417 -11.38 -16.60 2.08
C ASN A 417 -11.04 -18.00 2.64
N GLY A 418 -10.09 -18.73 2.03
CA GLY A 418 -9.58 -20.01 2.54
C GLY A 418 -10.38 -21.24 2.13
N PHE A 419 -11.34 -21.12 1.20
CA PHE A 419 -12.10 -22.26 0.70
C PHE A 419 -11.30 -23.06 -0.35
N HIS A 420 -10.44 -23.96 0.15
CA HIS A 420 -9.65 -24.87 -0.67
C HIS A 420 -10.34 -26.24 -0.81
N ARG A 421 -10.31 -26.80 -2.03
CA ARG A 421 -10.77 -28.18 -2.28
C ARG A 421 -9.68 -29.15 -1.85
N HIS A 422 -10.02 -30.11 -1.01
CA HIS A 422 -9.23 -31.33 -0.81
C HIS A 422 -9.76 -32.43 -1.73
N GLU A 423 -8.87 -33.11 -2.45
CA GLU A 423 -9.26 -34.30 -3.22
C GLU A 423 -9.39 -35.49 -2.25
N SER A 424 -10.62 -35.93 -1.99
CA SER A 424 -10.89 -37.17 -1.28
C SER A 424 -11.08 -38.32 -2.26
N ASN A 425 -10.64 -39.52 -1.88
CA ASN A 425 -10.91 -40.74 -2.64
C ASN A 425 -12.42 -41.04 -2.68
N SER A 426 -12.88 -41.64 -3.77
CA SER A 426 -14.28 -42.00 -4.02
C SER A 426 -14.80 -42.99 -2.97
N HIS A 427 -15.89 -42.63 -2.28
CA HIS A 427 -16.66 -43.48 -1.38
C HIS A 427 -17.99 -43.90 -2.06
N PRO A 428 -18.52 -45.10 -1.83
CA PRO A 428 -19.76 -45.59 -2.48
C PRO A 428 -21.00 -44.70 -2.28
N ASP A 429 -21.01 -43.87 -1.25
CA ASP A 429 -22.14 -43.01 -0.87
C ASP A 429 -22.04 -41.58 -1.46
N ILE A 430 -21.03 -41.29 -2.28
CA ILE A 430 -20.84 -39.96 -2.87
C ILE A 430 -21.25 -39.98 -4.35
N THR A 431 -22.45 -39.46 -4.63
CA THR A 431 -22.95 -39.24 -5.98
C THR A 431 -22.23 -38.06 -6.64
N GLN A 432 -21.50 -38.38 -7.71
CA GLN A 432 -20.80 -37.55 -8.72
C GLN A 432 -20.01 -36.32 -8.25
N PRO A 433 -18.72 -36.19 -8.65
CA PRO A 433 -17.96 -34.98 -8.40
C PRO A 433 -18.50 -33.84 -9.28
N GLY A 434 -19.14 -32.84 -8.66
CA GLY A 434 -19.40 -31.55 -9.30
C GLY A 434 -18.09 -30.92 -9.82
N THR A 435 -18.19 -29.93 -10.71
CA THR A 435 -16.98 -29.32 -11.27
C THR A 435 -16.17 -28.63 -10.16
N ARG A 436 -14.86 -28.40 -10.39
CA ARG A 436 -13.97 -27.74 -9.41
C ARG A 436 -14.51 -26.38 -8.93
N SER A 437 -15.31 -25.72 -9.76
CA SER A 437 -15.95 -24.44 -9.47
C SER A 437 -17.17 -24.57 -8.54
N ASP A 438 -17.96 -25.63 -8.66
CA ASP A 438 -19.23 -25.81 -7.94
C ASP A 438 -19.01 -26.16 -6.46
N PHE A 439 -17.86 -26.76 -6.12
CA PHE A 439 -17.53 -27.16 -4.76
C PHE A 439 -17.51 -25.98 -3.78
N ARG A 440 -16.94 -24.84 -4.18
CA ARG A 440 -16.79 -23.68 -3.30
C ARG A 440 -18.11 -22.96 -3.06
N GLU A 441 -18.95 -22.85 -4.09
CA GLU A 441 -20.30 -22.30 -3.95
C GLU A 441 -21.16 -23.17 -3.03
N ASN A 442 -21.09 -24.51 -3.16
CA ASN A 442 -21.81 -25.43 -2.28
C ASN A 442 -21.30 -25.38 -0.83
N TYR A 443 -19.99 -25.26 -0.61
CA TYR A 443 -19.44 -25.14 0.73
C TYR A 443 -19.82 -23.81 1.38
N ALA A 444 -19.81 -22.71 0.61
CA ALA A 444 -20.24 -21.41 1.06
C ALA A 444 -21.75 -21.38 1.40
N SER A 445 -22.59 -22.08 0.63
CA SER A 445 -24.03 -22.16 0.90
C SER A 445 -24.37 -23.01 2.13
N LEU A 446 -23.62 -24.08 2.40
CA LEU A 446 -23.77 -24.89 3.62
C LEU A 446 -23.41 -24.11 4.89
N ASN A 447 -22.44 -23.20 4.81
CA ASN A 447 -22.07 -22.34 5.95
C ASN A 447 -22.99 -21.12 6.11
N ASN A 448 -23.81 -20.82 5.10
CA ASN A 448 -24.78 -19.72 5.12
C ASN A 448 -26.21 -20.29 4.94
N LEU A 449 -26.68 -21.05 5.92
CA LEU A 449 -28.07 -21.48 5.96
C LEU A 449 -28.98 -20.25 6.05
N LYS A 450 -29.76 -19.98 4.99
CA LYS A 450 -30.93 -19.11 5.10
C LYS A 450 -31.91 -19.77 6.06
N SER A 451 -32.27 -19.06 7.12
CA SER A 451 -33.36 -19.43 8.04
C SER A 451 -34.63 -19.71 7.22
N GLU A 452 -35.22 -20.88 7.41
CA GLU A 452 -36.51 -21.24 6.80
C GLU A 452 -37.60 -20.25 7.23
N PRO A 453 -38.57 -19.93 6.36
CA PRO A 453 -39.72 -19.14 6.76
C PRO A 453 -40.65 -20.01 7.61
N GLU A 454 -40.98 -19.56 8.82
CA GLU A 454 -42.03 -20.15 9.65
C GLU A 454 -43.36 -20.18 8.88
N VAL A 455 -44.01 -21.36 8.89
CA VAL A 455 -45.32 -21.64 8.28
C VAL A 455 -46.44 -21.17 9.20
#